data_AF-A0A1B6C7E5-F1
#
_entry.id   AF-A0A1B6C7E5-F1
#
_cell.length_a   1.000
_cell.length_b   1.000
_cell.length_c   1.000
_cell.angle_alpha   90.00
_cell.angle_beta   90.00
_cell.angle_gamma   90.00
#
_symmetry.space_group_name_H-M   'P 1'
#
loop_
_entity.id
_entity.type
_entity.pdbx_description
1 polymer ?
#
loop_
_entity_poly.entity_id
_entity_poly.type
_entity_poly.pdbx_seq_one_letter_code
_entity_poly.pdbx_strand_id
1 'polypeptide(L)'
;MPLPRNENKLIWALLHEESPRNIPALSNENILVLFNYTATFSRHSDFPLTTQYIKNLDMLVDRIDTFLSEELLYFIARYKFVLAIENGECEDYITEKLWRPLISGSIPIYLGSPSIKDWLPNNNSAILIWDFPSPKHLAEYLIQLDNDEEKYNLYLEHKLEKKLEYKIKNKRLISTMANRTWKINDFGDDNYIEQFECFVCKKVHKHPDTYHFADIHHYNCPKPKSSLTKQQNLSNVWLEEWRKGECEAKVFKNFVYLKGENYSIQAFNNEVFKYYKMGLC
;
A
#
# COMPACT_ATOMS: atom_id res chain seq x y z
N MET A 1 17.78 -17.09 2.95
CA MET A 1 17.27 -17.65 1.69
C MET A 1 18.25 -18.72 1.21
N PRO A 2 17.79 -19.85 0.62
CA PRO A 2 18.68 -20.91 0.17
C PRO A 2 19.62 -20.40 -0.94
N LEU A 3 20.92 -20.60 -0.75
CA LEU A 3 21.96 -20.26 -1.74
C LEU A 3 22.70 -21.53 -2.16
N PRO A 4 23.19 -21.62 -3.41
CA PRO A 4 22.99 -20.67 -4.50
C PRO A 4 21.53 -20.62 -4.98
N ARG A 5 21.09 -19.45 -5.44
CA ARG A 5 19.77 -19.33 -6.04
C ARG A 5 19.75 -20.07 -7.39
N ASN A 6 18.94 -21.11 -7.50
CA ASN A 6 18.69 -21.80 -8.76
C ASN A 6 17.27 -21.47 -9.23
N GLU A 7 17.15 -20.47 -10.11
CA GLU A 7 15.87 -19.92 -10.58
C GLU A 7 14.98 -20.94 -11.32
N ASN A 8 15.60 -21.97 -11.91
CA ASN A 8 14.91 -23.05 -12.61
C ASN A 8 14.49 -24.22 -11.69
N LYS A 9 14.77 -24.13 -10.38
CA LYS A 9 14.46 -25.20 -9.42
C LYS A 9 13.78 -24.70 -8.15
N LEU A 10 13.99 -23.45 -7.78
CA LEU A 10 13.51 -22.87 -6.52
C LEU A 10 12.66 -21.64 -6.82
N ILE A 11 11.37 -21.77 -6.49
CA ILE A 11 10.40 -20.67 -6.56
C ILE A 11 10.50 -19.87 -5.27
N TRP A 12 10.68 -18.55 -5.38
CA TRP A 12 10.58 -17.64 -4.25
C TRP A 12 9.33 -16.80 -4.38
N ALA A 13 8.61 -16.64 -3.28
CA ALA A 13 7.43 -15.80 -3.18
C ALA A 13 7.67 -14.69 -2.15
N LEU A 14 7.16 -13.49 -2.43
CA LEU A 14 7.20 -12.33 -1.53
C LEU A 14 5.79 -12.05 -1.02
N LEU A 15 5.61 -12.06 0.29
CA LEU A 15 4.48 -11.43 0.94
C LEU A 15 5.01 -10.19 1.66
N HIS A 16 4.49 -9.01 1.30
CA HIS A 16 4.87 -7.75 1.92
C HIS A 16 3.73 -6.73 1.88
N GLU A 17 3.11 -6.59 3.03
CA GLU A 17 1.93 -5.77 3.34
C GLU A 17 2.28 -4.48 4.11
N GLU A 18 3.53 -4.38 4.57
CA GLU A 18 4.03 -3.34 5.45
C GLU A 18 4.39 -2.05 4.72
N SER A 19 4.64 -1.01 5.51
CA SER A 19 5.10 0.29 5.01
C SER A 19 6.33 0.17 4.11
N PRO A 20 6.38 0.86 2.96
CA PRO A 20 7.58 0.93 2.12
C PRO A 20 8.77 1.58 2.82
N ARG A 21 8.54 2.25 3.97
CA ARG A 21 9.61 2.72 4.84
C ARG A 21 10.34 1.64 5.60
N ASN A 22 9.70 0.50 5.86
CA ASN A 22 10.28 -0.54 6.68
C ASN A 22 11.37 -1.32 5.92
N ILE A 23 11.18 -1.50 4.60
CA ILE A 23 12.14 -2.21 3.74
C ILE A 23 12.31 -1.44 2.41
N PRO A 24 13.11 -0.36 2.39
CA PRO A 24 13.23 0.50 1.22
C PRO A 24 13.81 -0.22 -0.01
N ALA A 25 14.62 -1.26 0.22
CA ALA A 25 15.18 -2.09 -0.84
C ALA A 25 14.12 -2.80 -1.71
N LEU A 26 12.92 -3.07 -1.17
CA LEU A 26 11.82 -3.68 -1.94
C LEU A 26 11.21 -2.72 -2.97
N SER A 27 11.43 -1.41 -2.82
CA SER A 27 11.03 -0.41 -3.84
C SER A 27 11.96 -0.40 -5.06
N ASN A 28 12.89 -1.35 -5.16
CA ASN A 28 13.85 -1.45 -6.24
C ASN A 28 13.68 -2.76 -7.02
N GLU A 29 13.66 -2.65 -8.35
CA GLU A 29 13.53 -3.79 -9.25
C GLU A 29 14.60 -4.87 -9.02
N ASN A 30 15.82 -4.51 -8.58
CA ASN A 30 16.87 -5.50 -8.31
C ASN A 30 16.52 -6.51 -7.21
N ILE A 31 15.58 -6.17 -6.30
CA ILE A 31 15.02 -7.11 -5.33
C ILE A 31 13.75 -7.80 -5.88
N LEU A 32 12.91 -7.09 -6.63
CA LEU A 32 11.64 -7.66 -7.09
C LEU A 32 11.83 -8.81 -8.08
N VAL A 33 12.82 -8.73 -8.96
CA VAL A 33 13.18 -9.81 -9.90
C VAL A 33 13.69 -11.08 -9.22
N LEU A 34 13.86 -11.06 -7.89
CA LEU A 34 14.15 -12.24 -7.09
C LEU A 34 12.87 -13.00 -6.72
N PHE A 35 11.67 -12.54 -7.04
CA PHE A 35 10.44 -13.23 -6.65
C PHE A 35 9.64 -13.64 -7.87
N ASN A 36 9.12 -14.86 -7.86
CA ASN A 36 8.28 -15.39 -8.91
C ASN A 36 6.81 -14.99 -8.72
N TYR A 37 6.40 -14.90 -7.45
CA TYR A 37 5.06 -14.54 -7.05
C TYR A 37 5.11 -13.51 -5.92
N THR A 38 4.16 -12.59 -5.94
CA THR A 38 4.11 -11.47 -5.01
C THR A 38 2.72 -11.25 -4.46
N ALA A 39 2.62 -10.96 -3.16
CA ALA A 39 1.46 -10.41 -2.51
C ALA A 39 1.84 -9.09 -1.86
N THR A 40 1.39 -7.98 -2.44
CA THR A 40 1.75 -6.62 -1.98
C THR A 40 0.56 -5.67 -2.06
N PHE A 41 0.72 -4.44 -1.59
CA PHE A 41 -0.31 -3.41 -1.77
C PHE A 41 -0.58 -3.06 -3.24
N SER A 42 0.31 -3.40 -4.18
CA SER A 42 0.12 -3.08 -5.60
C SER A 42 -1.00 -3.91 -6.21
N ARG A 43 -1.87 -3.27 -6.99
CA ARG A 43 -2.90 -3.95 -7.80
C ARG A 43 -2.31 -4.85 -8.89
N HIS A 44 -1.03 -4.68 -9.21
CA HIS A 44 -0.30 -5.44 -10.22
C HIS A 44 0.44 -6.64 -9.64
N SER A 45 0.45 -6.81 -8.32
CA SER A 45 1.01 -8.02 -7.71
C SER A 45 0.20 -9.27 -8.11
N ASP A 46 0.84 -10.43 -8.07
CA ASP A 46 0.16 -11.70 -8.44
C ASP A 46 -1.02 -12.00 -7.52
N PHE A 47 -0.96 -11.49 -6.29
CA PHE A 47 -1.98 -11.61 -5.26
C PHE A 47 -2.19 -10.24 -4.55
N PRO A 48 -3.00 -9.32 -5.12
CA PRO A 48 -3.15 -7.97 -4.61
C PRO A 48 -3.74 -7.89 -3.21
N LEU A 49 -3.07 -7.11 -2.34
CA LEU A 49 -3.49 -6.78 -0.97
C LEU A 49 -3.99 -5.33 -0.82
N THR A 50 -4.27 -4.63 -1.93
CA THR A 50 -4.67 -3.21 -1.93
C THR A 50 -5.87 -2.89 -1.02
N THR A 51 -6.77 -3.85 -0.78
CA THR A 51 -7.98 -3.69 0.05
C THR A 51 -7.88 -4.40 1.41
N GLN A 52 -6.67 -4.71 1.89
CA GLN A 52 -6.46 -5.50 3.13
C GLN A 52 -6.90 -4.85 4.43
N TYR A 53 -7.33 -3.59 4.39
CA TYR A 53 -7.79 -2.84 5.55
C TYR A 53 -9.32 -2.68 5.61
N ILE A 54 -10.05 -3.30 4.67
CA ILE A 54 -11.53 -3.35 4.67
C ILE A 54 -12.04 -4.79 4.49
N LYS A 55 -12.85 -5.28 5.45
CA LYS A 55 -13.34 -6.67 5.44
C LYS A 55 -14.37 -6.91 4.35
N ASN A 56 -15.25 -5.96 4.12
CA ASN A 56 -16.27 -6.00 3.08
C ASN A 56 -16.71 -4.57 2.77
N LEU A 57 -17.60 -4.43 1.78
CA LEU A 57 -18.19 -3.13 1.46
C LEU A 57 -19.14 -2.63 2.55
N ASP A 58 -19.71 -3.55 3.36
CA ASP A 58 -20.64 -3.25 4.45
C ASP A 58 -20.02 -2.29 5.48
N MET A 59 -18.73 -2.47 5.80
CA MET A 59 -17.98 -1.54 6.66
C MET A 59 -18.04 -0.08 6.19
N LEU A 60 -18.14 0.16 4.88
CA LEU A 60 -18.20 1.50 4.31
C LEU A 60 -19.62 2.05 4.32
N VAL A 61 -20.66 1.21 4.33
CA VAL A 61 -22.05 1.66 4.21
C VAL A 61 -22.84 1.65 5.51
N ASP A 62 -22.48 0.75 6.43
CA ASP A 62 -23.23 0.53 7.66
C ASP A 62 -22.88 1.56 8.73
N ARG A 63 -23.81 1.75 9.67
CA ARG A 63 -23.55 2.54 10.87
C ARG A 63 -22.68 1.68 11.76
N ILE A 64 -21.43 2.13 11.98
CA ILE A 64 -20.37 1.55 12.83
C ILE A 64 -20.84 0.26 13.54
N ASP A 65 -20.73 -0.88 12.85
CA ASP A 65 -20.97 -2.19 13.45
C ASP A 65 -19.65 -2.98 13.52
N THR A 66 -19.11 -3.02 14.74
CA THR A 66 -18.43 -4.14 15.44
C THR A 66 -17.28 -4.94 14.80
N PHE A 67 -16.25 -4.36 14.15
CA PHE A 67 -15.00 -5.13 13.86
C PHE A 67 -13.65 -4.40 13.95
N LEU A 68 -13.63 -3.10 14.22
CA LEU A 68 -12.41 -2.36 14.59
C LEU A 68 -12.50 -2.01 16.08
N SER A 69 -11.39 -1.56 16.69
CA SER A 69 -11.44 -1.00 18.06
C SER A 69 -12.59 0.01 18.15
N GLU A 70 -13.68 -0.39 18.83
CA GLU A 70 -14.90 0.41 18.91
C GLU A 70 -14.60 1.78 19.50
N GLU A 71 -13.71 1.82 20.50
CA GLU A 71 -13.24 3.04 21.12
C GLU A 71 -12.55 3.98 20.12
N LEU A 72 -11.67 3.48 19.26
CA LEU A 72 -11.00 4.29 18.26
C LEU A 72 -11.98 4.81 17.20
N LEU A 73 -12.85 3.96 16.67
CA LEU A 73 -13.83 4.40 15.67
C LEU A 73 -14.82 5.41 16.25
N TYR A 74 -15.28 5.19 17.48
CA TYR A 74 -16.14 6.13 18.18
C TYR A 74 -15.42 7.45 18.45
N PHE A 75 -14.14 7.41 18.82
CA PHE A 75 -13.31 8.60 18.96
C PHE A 75 -13.28 9.40 17.66
N ILE A 76 -12.99 8.74 16.54
CA ILE A 76 -12.88 9.37 15.20
C ILE A 76 -14.23 9.94 14.76
N ALA A 77 -15.35 9.24 14.99
CA ALA A 77 -16.69 9.66 14.59
C ALA A 77 -17.15 11.01 15.18
N ARG A 78 -16.49 11.50 16.24
CA ARG A 78 -16.75 12.82 16.84
C ARG A 78 -16.16 13.99 16.06
N TYR A 79 -15.37 13.71 15.03
CA TYR A 79 -14.70 14.72 14.21
C TYR A 79 -15.25 14.69 12.78
N LYS A 80 -15.51 15.88 12.22
CA LYS A 80 -15.94 16.05 10.82
C LYS A 80 -14.84 15.71 9.83
N PHE A 81 -13.59 16.08 10.16
CA PHE A 81 -12.43 15.91 9.30
C PHE A 81 -11.31 15.15 10.04
N VAL A 82 -10.61 14.28 9.32
CA VAL A 82 -9.52 13.46 9.87
C VAL A 82 -8.33 13.53 8.94
N LEU A 83 -7.15 13.87 9.46
CA LEU A 83 -5.92 13.83 8.67
C LEU A 83 -5.53 12.37 8.40
N ALA A 84 -5.52 11.99 7.12
CA ALA A 84 -5.24 10.64 6.64
C ALA A 84 -3.98 10.67 5.75
N ILE A 85 -2.81 10.78 6.39
CA ILE A 85 -1.52 10.93 5.69
C ILE A 85 -0.75 9.62 5.77
N GLU A 86 -0.43 9.05 4.61
CA GLU A 86 0.36 7.83 4.50
C GLU A 86 1.84 8.08 4.74
N ASN A 87 2.56 7.01 5.09
CA ASN A 87 4.01 7.06 5.27
C ASN A 87 4.73 7.34 3.93
N GLY A 88 4.12 7.04 2.79
CA GLY A 88 4.71 7.27 1.48
C GLY A 88 3.65 7.58 0.43
N GLU A 89 4.04 8.36 -0.57
CA GLU A 89 3.23 8.60 -1.77
C GLU A 89 3.57 7.54 -2.81
N CYS A 90 2.94 6.36 -2.69
CA CYS A 90 3.20 5.21 -3.56
C CYS A 90 1.88 4.73 -4.17
N GLU A 91 1.90 4.27 -5.42
CA GLU A 91 0.69 3.76 -6.07
C GLU A 91 0.09 2.60 -5.28
N ASP A 92 -1.23 2.63 -5.08
CA ASP A 92 -2.00 1.64 -4.33
C ASP A 92 -1.60 1.42 -2.86
N TYR A 93 -0.65 2.19 -2.31
CA TYR A 93 -0.34 2.15 -0.88
C TYR A 93 -1.42 2.90 -0.09
N ILE A 94 -2.42 2.14 0.34
CA ILE A 94 -3.60 2.64 1.04
C ILE A 94 -3.77 1.86 2.33
N THR A 95 -3.76 2.55 3.47
CA THR A 95 -3.78 1.92 4.77
C THR A 95 -5.05 2.23 5.56
N GLU A 96 -5.12 1.75 6.80
CA GLU A 96 -6.19 2.06 7.74
C GLU A 96 -6.43 3.57 7.92
N LYS A 97 -5.45 4.42 7.61
CA LYS A 97 -5.55 5.89 7.72
C LYS A 97 -6.64 6.47 6.84
N LEU A 98 -6.82 5.94 5.62
CA LEU A 98 -7.95 6.31 4.76
C LEU A 98 -9.24 5.64 5.25
N TRP A 99 -9.19 4.33 5.51
CA TRP A 99 -10.41 3.54 5.68
C TRP A 99 -11.13 3.86 6.99
N ARG A 100 -10.42 4.08 8.09
CA ARG A 100 -11.01 4.39 9.41
C ARG A 100 -11.98 5.58 9.39
N PRO A 101 -11.62 6.77 8.88
CA PRO A 101 -12.57 7.89 8.80
C PRO A 101 -13.75 7.60 7.87
N LEU A 102 -13.52 6.93 6.72
CA LEU A 102 -14.62 6.54 5.83
C LEU A 102 -15.64 5.61 6.52
N ILE A 103 -15.13 4.66 7.32
CA ILE A 103 -15.93 3.72 8.11
C ILE A 103 -16.69 4.46 9.22
N SER A 104 -16.05 5.40 9.92
CA SER A 104 -16.65 6.14 11.04
C SER A 104 -17.62 7.25 10.59
N GLY A 105 -17.68 7.59 9.31
CA GLY A 105 -18.51 8.68 8.79
C GLY A 105 -17.86 10.06 8.90
N SER A 106 -16.54 10.12 8.99
CA SER A 106 -15.74 11.34 8.94
C SER A 106 -15.11 11.51 7.56
N ILE A 107 -14.79 12.74 7.16
CA ILE A 107 -14.13 13.02 5.87
C ILE A 107 -12.61 12.93 6.02
N PRO A 108 -11.93 11.99 5.33
CA PRO A 108 -10.47 11.97 5.29
C PRO A 108 -9.92 13.16 4.48
N ILE A 109 -8.96 13.88 5.06
CA ILE A 109 -8.05 14.79 4.36
C ILE A 109 -6.82 13.96 3.99
N TYR A 110 -6.76 13.52 2.74
CA TYR A 110 -5.89 12.43 2.32
C TYR A 110 -4.64 12.89 1.57
N LEU A 111 -3.50 12.29 1.94
CA LEU A 111 -2.20 12.39 1.27
C LEU A 111 -1.52 11.03 1.28
N GLY A 112 -1.28 10.43 0.12
CA GLY A 112 -0.71 9.09 0.03
C GLY A 112 -0.71 8.60 -1.41
N SER A 113 -1.46 7.55 -1.68
CA SER A 113 -1.54 6.93 -3.01
C SER A 113 -2.02 7.91 -4.10
N PRO A 114 -1.24 8.09 -5.20
CA PRO A 114 -1.71 8.87 -6.35
C PRO A 114 -2.92 8.24 -7.06
N SER A 115 -3.04 6.90 -7.05
CA SER A 115 -4.18 6.17 -7.61
C SER A 115 -5.43 6.14 -6.71
N ILE A 116 -5.47 6.90 -5.60
CA ILE A 116 -6.55 6.80 -4.61
C ILE A 116 -7.96 6.94 -5.17
N LYS A 117 -8.15 7.77 -6.21
CA LYS A 117 -9.45 7.98 -6.87
C LYS A 117 -10.04 6.66 -7.42
N ASP A 118 -9.19 5.68 -7.74
CA ASP A 118 -9.62 4.35 -8.20
C ASP A 118 -10.21 3.49 -7.08
N TRP A 119 -10.03 3.87 -5.81
CA TRP A 119 -10.38 3.05 -4.65
C TRP A 119 -11.39 3.69 -3.71
N LEU A 120 -11.66 4.99 -3.84
CA LEU A 120 -12.67 5.67 -3.03
C LEU A 120 -14.07 5.09 -3.28
N PRO A 121 -14.95 5.03 -2.27
CA PRO A 121 -16.34 4.57 -2.46
C PRO A 121 -17.06 5.33 -3.58
N ASN A 122 -16.91 6.65 -3.57
CA ASN A 122 -17.43 7.60 -4.56
C ASN A 122 -16.37 8.66 -4.88
N ASN A 123 -16.55 9.40 -5.98
CA ASN A 123 -15.61 10.44 -6.42
C ASN A 123 -15.32 11.51 -5.35
N ASN A 124 -16.29 11.77 -4.47
CA ASN A 124 -16.22 12.80 -3.44
C ASN A 124 -16.01 12.22 -2.04
N SER A 125 -15.52 11.00 -1.84
CA SER A 125 -15.41 10.44 -0.48
C SER A 125 -14.22 10.96 0.35
N ALA A 126 -13.30 11.71 -0.25
CA ALA A 126 -12.10 12.21 0.44
C ALA A 126 -11.69 13.60 -0.09
N ILE A 127 -11.09 14.41 0.76
CA ILE A 127 -10.47 15.69 0.38
C ILE A 127 -9.01 15.40 0.06
N LEU A 128 -8.62 15.47 -1.20
CA LEU A 128 -7.25 15.18 -1.62
C LEU A 128 -6.41 16.44 -1.52
N ILE A 129 -5.31 16.40 -0.76
CA ILE A 129 -4.45 17.58 -0.55
C ILE A 129 -3.91 18.13 -1.89
N TRP A 130 -3.70 17.26 -2.89
CA TRP A 130 -3.21 17.64 -4.22
C TRP A 130 -4.16 18.50 -5.04
N ASP A 131 -5.44 18.51 -4.72
CA ASP A 131 -6.42 19.31 -5.43
C ASP A 131 -6.36 20.79 -4.99
N PHE A 132 -5.49 21.13 -4.02
CA PHE A 132 -5.31 22.49 -3.50
C PHE A 132 -3.91 23.05 -3.80
N PRO A 133 -3.80 24.34 -4.18
CA PRO A 133 -2.52 24.94 -4.52
C PRO A 133 -1.62 25.22 -3.30
N SER A 134 -2.18 25.31 -2.09
CA SER A 134 -1.40 25.44 -0.87
C SER A 134 -2.18 24.99 0.38
N PRO A 135 -1.50 24.72 1.51
CA PRO A 135 -2.18 24.41 2.78
C PRO A 135 -3.16 25.49 3.24
N LYS A 136 -2.92 26.77 2.87
CA LYS A 136 -3.82 27.88 3.17
C LYS A 136 -5.17 27.71 2.44
N HIS A 137 -5.14 27.39 1.15
CA HIS A 137 -6.37 27.17 0.37
C HIS A 137 -7.14 25.93 0.84
N LEU A 138 -6.42 24.88 1.24
CA LEU A 138 -7.04 23.73 1.90
C LEU A 138 -7.74 24.14 3.20
N ALA A 139 -7.10 24.93 4.05
CA ALA A 139 -7.70 25.41 5.30
C ALA A 139 -8.94 26.30 5.04
N GLU A 140 -8.88 27.21 4.07
CA GLU A 140 -10.02 28.05 3.66
C GLU A 140 -11.19 27.19 3.15
N TYR A 141 -10.90 26.17 2.35
CA TYR A 141 -11.91 25.22 1.87
C TYR A 141 -12.55 24.42 3.01
N LEU A 142 -11.76 23.94 3.97
CA LEU A 142 -12.27 23.20 5.13
C LEU A 142 -13.19 24.07 5.99
N ILE A 143 -12.85 25.35 6.21
CA ILE A 143 -13.72 26.29 6.92
C ILE A 143 -15.04 26.51 6.15
N GLN A 144 -14.98 26.66 4.83
CA GLN A 144 -16.20 26.80 4.03
C GLN A 144 -17.08 25.55 4.10
N LEU A 145 -16.48 24.37 3.97
CA LEU A 145 -17.17 23.08 4.03
C LEU A 145 -17.75 22.80 5.42
N ASP A 146 -17.07 23.24 6.48
CA ASP A 146 -17.58 23.11 7.84
C ASP A 146 -18.91 23.87 8.05
N ASN A 147 -19.06 25.00 7.36
CA ASN A 147 -20.25 25.86 7.42
C ASN A 147 -21.33 25.51 6.37
N ASP A 148 -21.15 24.45 5.58
CA ASP A 148 -22.06 24.06 4.49
C ASP A 148 -22.44 22.57 4.62
N GLU A 149 -23.56 22.31 5.29
CA GLU A 149 -24.04 20.94 5.58
C GLU A 149 -24.36 20.15 4.30
N GLU A 150 -24.92 20.79 3.28
CA GLU A 150 -25.25 20.13 2.02
C GLU A 150 -23.97 19.65 1.32
N LYS A 151 -22.96 20.52 1.19
CA LYS A 151 -21.68 20.11 0.60
C LYS A 151 -20.95 19.09 1.45
N TYR A 152 -20.99 19.20 2.77
CA TYR A 152 -20.40 18.21 3.68
C TYR A 152 -21.02 16.83 3.47
N ASN A 153 -22.35 16.76 3.38
CA ASN A 153 -23.08 15.49 3.20
C ASN A 153 -22.79 14.82 1.85
N LEU A 154 -22.41 15.57 0.80
CA LEU A 154 -21.96 14.98 -0.47
C LEU A 154 -20.71 14.11 -0.31
N TYR A 155 -19.84 14.40 0.66
CA TYR A 155 -18.66 13.56 0.94
C TYR A 155 -19.01 12.24 1.64
N LEU A 156 -20.19 12.19 2.27
CA LEU A 156 -20.69 11.05 3.04
C LEU A 156 -21.78 10.28 2.31
N GLU A 157 -21.88 10.40 0.98
CA GLU A 157 -22.89 9.72 0.17
C GLU A 157 -22.91 8.20 0.42
N HIS A 158 -21.74 7.59 0.65
CA HIS A 158 -21.62 6.16 0.99
C HIS A 158 -22.29 5.76 2.30
N LYS A 159 -22.52 6.71 3.21
CA LYS A 159 -23.26 6.51 4.46
C LYS A 159 -24.72 6.95 4.34
N LEU A 160 -24.97 8.07 3.68
CA LEU A 160 -26.25 8.79 3.71
C LEU A 160 -27.24 8.38 2.62
N GLU A 161 -26.78 7.82 1.50
CA GLU A 161 -27.68 7.36 0.43
C GLU A 161 -28.61 6.26 0.94
N LYS A 162 -29.90 6.35 0.61
CA LYS A 162 -30.94 5.44 1.09
C LYS A 162 -30.91 4.09 0.39
N LYS A 163 -30.56 4.09 -0.89
CA LYS A 163 -30.52 2.89 -1.73
C LYS A 163 -29.12 2.29 -1.70
N LEU A 164 -29.01 1.08 -1.16
CA LEU A 164 -27.74 0.36 -0.98
C LEU A 164 -26.91 0.28 -2.28
N GLU A 165 -27.57 0.04 -3.41
CA GLU A 165 -26.93 -0.05 -4.74
C GLU A 165 -26.25 1.25 -5.22
N TYR A 166 -26.59 2.40 -4.63
CA TYR A 166 -26.01 3.71 -4.98
C TYR A 166 -25.05 4.25 -3.91
N LYS A 167 -24.92 3.57 -2.76
CA LYS A 167 -23.99 3.99 -1.70
C LYS A 167 -22.53 3.93 -2.17
N ILE A 168 -22.17 2.93 -2.97
CA ILE A 168 -20.82 2.80 -3.54
C ILE A 168 -20.96 2.75 -5.05
N LYS A 169 -20.39 3.74 -5.76
CA LYS A 169 -20.46 3.85 -7.23
C LYS A 169 -19.19 3.36 -7.91
N ASN A 170 -18.10 3.22 -7.17
CA ASN A 170 -16.82 2.79 -7.71
C ASN A 170 -16.84 1.31 -8.13
N LYS A 171 -16.95 1.08 -9.44
CA LYS A 171 -16.99 -0.26 -10.05
C LYS A 171 -15.72 -1.06 -9.80
N ARG A 172 -14.54 -0.41 -9.77
CA ARG A 172 -13.28 -1.10 -9.49
C ARG A 172 -13.32 -1.67 -8.08
N LEU A 173 -13.58 -0.82 -7.09
CA LEU A 173 -13.68 -1.25 -5.70
C LEU A 173 -14.68 -2.40 -5.54
N ILE A 174 -15.88 -2.27 -6.12
CA ILE A 174 -16.91 -3.32 -6.09
C ILE A 174 -16.39 -4.63 -6.69
N SER A 175 -15.84 -4.59 -7.91
CA SER A 175 -15.35 -5.78 -8.60
C SER A 175 -14.16 -6.43 -7.88
N THR A 176 -13.24 -5.62 -7.33
CA THR A 176 -12.10 -6.10 -6.56
C THR A 176 -12.55 -6.80 -5.29
N MET A 177 -13.50 -6.21 -4.55
CA MET A 177 -14.03 -6.80 -3.33
C MET A 177 -14.84 -8.07 -3.60
N ALA A 178 -15.59 -8.14 -4.71
CA ALA A 178 -16.34 -9.33 -5.10
C ALA A 178 -15.44 -10.50 -5.57
N ASN A 179 -14.32 -10.19 -6.23
CA ASN A 179 -13.38 -11.21 -6.73
C ASN A 179 -12.32 -11.63 -5.70
N ARG A 180 -12.28 -10.99 -4.53
CA ARG A 180 -11.28 -11.25 -3.50
C ARG A 180 -11.51 -12.63 -2.87
N THR A 181 -10.48 -13.48 -2.89
CA THR A 181 -10.57 -14.86 -2.39
C THR A 181 -10.14 -15.01 -0.92
N TRP A 182 -9.80 -13.91 -0.25
CA TRP A 182 -9.26 -13.89 1.09
C TRP A 182 -10.01 -12.91 1.99
N LYS A 183 -9.88 -13.13 3.31
CA LYS A 183 -10.47 -12.36 4.41
C LYS A 183 -9.36 -11.75 5.26
N ILE A 184 -9.73 -10.77 6.08
CA ILE A 184 -8.80 -10.05 6.96
C ILE A 184 -8.89 -10.63 8.36
N ASN A 185 -7.77 -11.09 8.91
CA ASN A 185 -7.53 -11.39 10.33
C ASN A 185 -8.57 -12.27 11.06
N ASP A 186 -9.38 -13.05 10.34
CA ASP A 186 -10.19 -14.08 10.98
C ASP A 186 -9.29 -15.32 11.17
N PHE A 187 -9.09 -15.78 12.41
CA PHE A 187 -8.38 -17.04 12.69
C PHE A 187 -9.18 -18.21 12.07
N GLY A 188 -8.62 -18.86 11.05
CA GLY A 188 -9.22 -19.99 10.33
C GLY A 188 -8.93 -19.96 8.82
N ASP A 189 -9.41 -20.98 8.11
CA ASP A 189 -9.34 -21.07 6.65
C ASP A 189 -9.91 -19.78 6.03
N ASP A 190 -9.07 -19.01 5.31
CA ASP A 190 -9.38 -17.85 4.44
C ASP A 190 -8.60 -16.55 4.73
N ASN A 191 -7.67 -16.50 5.68
CA ASN A 191 -6.82 -15.29 5.79
C ASN A 191 -5.89 -15.12 4.57
N TYR A 192 -5.46 -13.88 4.29
CA TYR A 192 -4.67 -13.57 3.10
C TYR A 192 -3.29 -14.24 3.06
N ILE A 193 -2.70 -14.59 4.21
CA ILE A 193 -1.43 -15.29 4.29
C ILE A 193 -1.61 -16.73 3.80
N GLU A 194 -2.53 -17.47 4.40
CA GLU A 194 -2.85 -18.86 4.01
C GLU A 194 -3.32 -18.95 2.56
N GLN A 195 -4.13 -17.99 2.10
CA GLN A 195 -4.60 -17.95 0.72
C GLN A 195 -3.47 -17.65 -0.27
N PHE A 196 -2.49 -16.81 0.11
CA PHE A 196 -1.29 -16.60 -0.69
C PHE A 196 -0.40 -17.84 -0.72
N GLU A 197 -0.20 -18.51 0.42
CA GLU A 197 0.53 -19.78 0.49
C GLU A 197 -0.14 -20.85 -0.41
N CYS A 198 -1.46 -20.97 -0.35
CA CYS A 198 -2.25 -21.84 -1.20
C CYS A 198 -2.13 -21.48 -2.69
N PHE A 199 -2.14 -20.18 -3.01
CA PHE A 199 -1.90 -19.67 -4.37
C PHE A 199 -0.52 -20.12 -4.90
N VAL A 200 0.55 -19.92 -4.11
CA VAL A 200 1.91 -20.32 -4.48
C VAL A 200 1.98 -21.85 -4.65
N CYS A 201 1.44 -22.63 -3.71
CA CYS A 201 1.40 -24.09 -3.79
C CYS A 201 0.72 -24.59 -5.07
N LYS A 202 -0.44 -24.02 -5.44
CA LYS A 202 -1.16 -24.36 -6.68
C LYS A 202 -0.35 -24.02 -7.93
N LYS A 203 0.37 -22.90 -7.91
CA LYS A 203 1.22 -22.47 -9.02
C LYS A 203 2.44 -23.39 -9.19
N VAL A 204 3.10 -23.74 -8.09
CA VAL A 204 4.25 -24.66 -8.07
C VAL A 204 3.82 -26.05 -8.57
N HIS A 205 2.70 -26.57 -8.07
CA HIS A 205 2.21 -27.91 -8.42
C HIS A 205 1.83 -28.05 -9.91
N LYS A 206 1.38 -26.96 -10.55
CA LYS A 206 1.04 -26.97 -11.99
C LYS A 206 2.26 -27.07 -12.91
N HIS A 207 3.50 -27.04 -12.39
CA HIS A 207 4.76 -27.09 -13.15
C HIS A 207 4.75 -26.14 -14.37
N PRO A 208 4.81 -24.81 -14.14
CA PRO A 208 4.69 -23.85 -15.22
C PRO A 208 5.82 -24.01 -16.24
N ASP A 209 5.48 -24.02 -17.53
CA ASP A 209 6.43 -24.09 -18.65
C ASP A 209 7.33 -22.83 -18.72
N THR A 210 6.92 -21.74 -18.08
CA THR A 210 7.62 -20.46 -18.04
C THR A 210 7.71 -19.92 -16.62
N TYR A 211 8.91 -19.59 -16.16
CA TYR A 211 9.11 -18.86 -14.91
C TYR A 211 8.81 -17.38 -15.11
N HIS A 212 7.83 -16.88 -14.37
CA HIS A 212 7.53 -15.45 -14.23
C HIS A 212 8.38 -14.86 -13.08
N PHE A 213 8.78 -13.60 -13.21
CA PHE A 213 9.46 -12.84 -12.16
C PHE A 213 8.78 -11.49 -12.02
N ALA A 214 8.66 -11.03 -10.78
CA ALA A 214 8.11 -9.72 -10.49
C ALA A 214 9.01 -8.60 -11.01
N ASP A 215 8.37 -7.52 -11.42
CA ASP A 215 8.98 -6.29 -11.90
C ASP A 215 8.64 -5.12 -10.96
N ILE A 216 9.07 -3.92 -11.35
CA ILE A 216 8.83 -2.69 -10.57
C ILE A 216 7.34 -2.40 -10.32
N HIS A 217 6.41 -2.89 -11.15
CA HIS A 217 4.98 -2.64 -10.97
C HIS A 217 4.38 -3.45 -9.81
N HIS A 218 4.99 -4.57 -9.43
CA HIS A 218 4.52 -5.40 -8.33
C HIS A 218 4.76 -4.76 -6.95
N TYR A 219 5.65 -3.77 -6.84
CA TYR A 219 5.85 -2.96 -5.63
C TYR A 219 6.52 -1.61 -5.98
N ASN A 220 5.71 -0.62 -6.35
CA ASN A 220 6.23 0.67 -6.80
C ASN A 220 6.08 1.76 -5.73
N CYS A 221 7.18 2.10 -5.05
CA CYS A 221 7.24 3.34 -4.28
C CYS A 221 8.37 4.26 -4.76
N PRO A 222 8.04 5.43 -5.34
CA PRO A 222 9.03 6.31 -5.94
C PRO A 222 9.93 6.97 -4.89
N LYS A 223 11.07 7.48 -5.36
CA LYS A 223 12.01 8.24 -4.54
C LYS A 223 11.31 9.41 -3.83
N PRO A 224 11.53 9.59 -2.51
CA PRO A 224 10.79 10.57 -1.73
C PRO A 224 11.02 12.00 -2.20
N LYS A 225 9.92 12.76 -2.31
CA LYS A 225 9.91 14.19 -2.63
C LYS A 225 9.04 14.92 -1.61
N SER A 226 9.30 16.20 -1.43
CA SER A 226 8.42 17.07 -0.65
C SER A 226 7.06 17.16 -1.33
N SER A 227 5.99 16.91 -0.58
CA SER A 227 4.63 17.08 -1.09
C SER A 227 4.37 18.55 -1.48
N LEU A 228 4.94 19.51 -0.74
CA LEU A 228 4.73 20.94 -0.98
C LEU A 228 5.53 21.47 -2.18
N THR A 229 6.82 21.13 -2.27
CA THR A 229 7.71 21.72 -3.28
C THR A 229 7.97 20.83 -4.48
N LYS A 230 7.56 19.55 -4.40
CA LYS A 230 7.88 18.48 -5.39
C LYS A 230 9.38 18.25 -5.60
N GLN A 231 10.23 18.85 -4.76
CA GLN A 231 11.67 18.72 -4.79
C GLN A 231 12.15 17.70 -3.76
N GLN A 232 13.31 17.11 -4.00
CA GLN A 232 14.00 16.28 -3.00
C GLN A 232 14.50 17.18 -1.87
N ASN A 233 14.25 16.77 -0.64
CA ASN A 233 14.87 17.40 0.52
C ASN A 233 16.09 16.56 0.94
N LEU A 234 17.30 17.08 0.73
CA LEU A 234 18.54 16.37 1.04
C LEU A 234 18.76 16.15 2.54
N SER A 235 18.11 16.91 3.41
CA SER A 235 18.15 16.68 4.86
C SER A 235 17.08 15.68 5.35
N ASN A 236 16.27 15.13 4.44
CA ASN A 236 15.25 14.16 4.79
C ASN A 236 15.88 12.78 5.02
N VAL A 237 15.79 12.27 6.25
CA VAL A 237 16.25 10.92 6.62
C VAL A 237 15.64 9.85 5.72
N TRP A 238 14.36 10.01 5.34
CA TRP A 238 13.69 9.06 4.45
C TRP A 238 14.32 9.01 3.05
N LEU A 239 14.83 10.14 2.54
CA LEU A 239 15.54 10.16 1.26
C LEU A 239 16.88 9.42 1.35
N GLU A 240 17.56 9.51 2.50
CA GLU A 240 18.80 8.77 2.76
C GLU A 240 18.53 7.26 2.86
N GLU A 241 17.52 6.85 3.64
CA GLU A 241 17.10 5.46 3.78
C GLU A 241 16.69 4.85 2.43
N TRP A 242 15.96 5.59 1.61
CA TRP A 242 15.61 5.14 0.25
C TRP A 242 16.84 4.92 -0.63
N ARG A 243 17.83 5.85 -0.60
CA ARG A 243 19.09 5.71 -1.34
C ARG A 243 19.90 4.52 -0.83
N LYS A 244 19.93 4.30 0.48
CA LYS A 244 20.57 3.12 1.08
C LYS A 244 19.87 1.84 0.63
N GLY A 245 18.53 1.83 0.56
CA GLY A 245 17.75 0.73 0.02
C GLY A 245 18.11 0.37 -1.43
N GLU A 246 18.38 1.37 -2.27
CA GLU A 246 18.88 1.15 -3.64
C GLU A 246 20.26 0.45 -3.64
N CYS A 247 21.15 0.83 -2.72
CA CYS A 247 22.43 0.13 -2.53
C CYS A 247 22.22 -1.31 -2.05
N GLU A 248 21.39 -1.51 -1.03
CA GLU A 248 21.03 -2.80 -0.47
C GLU A 248 20.48 -3.72 -1.57
N ALA A 249 19.61 -3.21 -2.43
CA ALA A 249 19.04 -3.93 -3.55
C ALA A 249 20.10 -4.45 -4.54
N LYS A 250 21.01 -3.56 -4.99
CA LYS A 250 22.09 -3.92 -5.92
C LYS A 250 23.05 -4.93 -5.29
N VAL A 251 23.48 -4.70 -4.06
CA VAL A 251 24.40 -5.60 -3.36
C VAL A 251 23.75 -6.96 -3.12
N PHE A 252 22.50 -6.99 -2.69
CA PHE A 252 21.79 -8.23 -2.42
C PHE A 252 21.65 -9.09 -3.68
N LYS A 253 21.27 -8.49 -4.82
CA LYS A 253 21.27 -9.18 -6.12
C LYS A 253 22.64 -9.77 -6.44
N ASN A 254 23.72 -9.03 -6.21
CA ASN A 254 25.07 -9.52 -6.47
C ASN A 254 25.46 -10.70 -5.56
N PHE A 255 25.12 -10.66 -4.27
CA PHE A 255 25.40 -11.77 -3.35
C PHE A 255 24.55 -13.01 -3.67
N VAL A 256 23.26 -12.82 -3.95
CA VAL A 256 22.30 -13.90 -4.11
C VAL A 256 22.39 -14.57 -5.48
N TYR A 257 22.48 -13.78 -6.56
CA TYR A 257 22.50 -14.29 -7.93
C TYR A 257 23.91 -14.45 -8.50
N LEU A 258 24.79 -13.45 -8.34
CA LEU A 258 26.09 -13.47 -9.03
C LEU A 258 27.14 -14.31 -8.29
N LYS A 259 27.17 -14.21 -6.95
CA LYS A 259 28.09 -15.02 -6.13
C LYS A 259 27.47 -16.37 -5.78
N GLY A 260 26.22 -16.38 -5.29
CA GLY A 260 25.52 -17.61 -4.93
C GLY A 260 26.11 -18.33 -3.70
N GLU A 261 26.92 -17.64 -2.89
CA GLU A 261 27.60 -18.21 -1.72
C GLU A 261 27.03 -17.65 -0.41
N ASN A 262 27.16 -18.41 0.67
CA ASN A 262 26.79 -17.95 2.00
C ASN A 262 27.61 -16.70 2.39
N TYR A 263 26.94 -15.71 2.97
CA TYR A 263 27.55 -14.47 3.43
C TYR A 263 27.09 -14.10 4.83
N SER A 264 27.95 -13.40 5.58
CA SER A 264 27.57 -12.82 6.86
C SER A 264 26.87 -11.47 6.67
N ILE A 265 26.03 -11.10 7.63
CA ILE A 265 25.40 -9.77 7.68
C ILE A 265 26.46 -8.66 7.65
N GLN A 266 27.61 -8.87 8.31
CA GLN A 266 28.72 -7.91 8.31
C GLN A 266 29.34 -7.76 6.91
N ALA A 267 29.57 -8.85 6.18
CA ALA A 267 30.08 -8.79 4.82
C ALA A 267 29.11 -8.07 3.87
N PHE A 268 27.81 -8.34 4.01
CA PHE A 268 26.77 -7.63 3.27
C PHE A 268 26.79 -6.12 3.56
N ASN A 269 26.73 -5.73 4.84
CA ASN A 269 26.71 -4.34 5.25
C ASN A 269 27.97 -3.57 4.83
N ASN A 270 29.14 -4.21 4.86
CA ASN A 270 30.38 -3.62 4.38
C ASN A 270 30.34 -3.32 2.88
N GLU A 271 29.79 -4.23 2.07
CA GLU A 271 29.65 -4.01 0.63
C GLU A 271 28.59 -2.95 0.32
N VAL A 272 27.47 -2.92 1.05
CA VAL A 272 26.46 -1.83 0.96
C VAL A 272 27.10 -0.48 1.25
N PHE A 273 27.88 -0.38 2.32
CA PHE A 273 28.58 0.85 2.68
C PHE A 273 29.59 1.30 1.61
N LYS A 274 30.30 0.34 1.01
CA LYS A 274 31.21 0.60 -0.11
C LYS A 274 30.45 1.13 -1.34
N TYR A 275 29.33 0.50 -1.71
CA TYR A 275 28.48 0.95 -2.82
C TYR A 275 27.98 2.36 -2.60
N TYR A 276 27.51 2.65 -1.38
CA TYR A 276 27.04 3.97 -0.98
C TYR A 276 28.15 5.03 -1.09
N LYS A 277 29.34 4.77 -0.52
CA LYS A 277 30.50 5.69 -0.59
C LYS A 277 30.99 5.96 -2.00
N MET A 278 30.90 4.97 -2.88
CA MET A 278 31.37 5.07 -4.26
C MET A 278 30.31 5.62 -5.22
N GLY A 279 29.08 5.89 -4.77
CA GLY A 279 27.99 6.33 -5.65
C GLY A 279 27.63 5.27 -6.70
N LEU A 280 27.74 3.99 -6.35
CA LEU A 280 27.39 2.86 -7.24
C LEU A 280 25.91 2.48 -7.15
N CYS A 281 25.21 3.14 -6.23
CA CYS A 281 23.76 3.25 -6.17
C CYS A 281 23.42 4.44 -7.09
#